data_AF-A0AA36NP75-F1
#
_entry.id   AF-A0AA36NP75-F1
#
_cell.length_a   1.000
_cell.length_b   1.000
_cell.length_c   1.000
_cell.angle_alpha   90.00
_cell.angle_beta   90.00
_cell.angle_gamma   90.00
#
_symmetry.space_group_name_H-M   'P 1'
#
loop_
_entity.id
_entity.type
_entity.pdbx_description
1 polymer ?
#
loop_
_entity_poly.entity_id
_entity_poly.type
_entity_poly.pdbx_seq_one_letter_code
_entity_poly.pdbx_strand_id
1 'polypeptide(L)'
;MTDYISLALKYGGFTSLDKVYLQNTLEQLTDEQKLSFITPPPSVINAYFAEMYQKQSPEAATDYYFELSKELHLLNANPSFDEYKPFIRLNLSGKSYGFTYENDKEVARVFSEKNEALAADVLFELAQVFPQYKIYVEEGHIKMSKMDFDEEVLEDLTPQESLLSHVSKLKGNVVKLQSFNRDELVELLAHYKGQVYYTFDQREFTTYVKVQ
;
A
#
# COMPACT_ATOMS: atom_id res chain seq x y z
N MET A 1 -28.90 -0.78 -2.48
CA MET A 1 -29.16 -0.17 -1.16
C MET A 1 -28.13 -0.77 -0.22
N THR A 2 -27.32 0.05 0.44
CA THR A 2 -26.25 -0.41 1.34
C THR A 2 -26.85 -1.02 2.59
N ASP A 3 -26.44 -2.24 2.95
CA ASP A 3 -26.88 -2.88 4.20
C ASP A 3 -25.97 -2.47 5.36
N TYR A 4 -26.30 -1.34 5.97
CA TYR A 4 -25.53 -0.76 7.07
C TYR A 4 -25.43 -1.65 8.31
N ILE A 5 -26.44 -2.50 8.58
CA ILE A 5 -26.42 -3.40 9.73
C ILE A 5 -25.38 -4.48 9.50
N SER A 6 -25.37 -5.08 8.32
CA SER A 6 -24.36 -6.09 7.97
C SER A 6 -22.95 -5.50 8.02
N LEU A 7 -22.74 -4.27 7.55
CA LEU A 7 -21.45 -3.57 7.64
C LEU A 7 -21.03 -3.28 9.09
N ALA A 8 -21.96 -2.85 9.94
CA ALA A 8 -21.69 -2.60 11.36
C ALA A 8 -21.25 -3.87 12.10
N LEU A 9 -21.88 -5.00 11.78
CA LEU A 9 -21.54 -6.31 12.35
C LEU A 9 -20.21 -6.85 11.82
N LYS A 10 -19.88 -6.57 10.55
CA LYS A 10 -18.67 -7.06 9.89
C LYS A 10 -17.43 -6.26 10.29
N TYR A 11 -17.55 -4.94 10.33
CA TYR A 11 -16.41 -4.04 10.57
C TYR A 11 -16.55 -3.20 11.84
N GLY A 12 -17.75 -2.66 12.10
CA GLY A 12 -18.02 -1.67 13.14
C GLY A 12 -17.82 -2.10 14.59
N GLY A 13 -17.44 -3.36 14.84
CA GLY A 13 -17.27 -3.91 16.19
C GLY A 13 -18.59 -4.23 16.90
N PHE A 14 -19.72 -4.18 16.19
CA PHE A 14 -21.03 -4.56 16.72
C PHE A 14 -21.25 -6.06 16.65
N THR A 15 -22.08 -6.58 17.55
CA THR A 15 -22.44 -7.99 17.61
C THR A 15 -23.90 -8.21 17.20
N SER A 16 -24.28 -9.47 16.96
CA SER A 16 -25.67 -9.82 16.65
C SER A 16 -26.69 -9.36 17.70
N LEU A 17 -26.26 -9.10 18.94
CA LEU A 17 -27.10 -8.57 20.02
C LEU A 17 -27.49 -7.11 19.81
N ASP A 18 -26.70 -6.36 19.03
CA ASP A 18 -26.88 -4.93 18.80
C ASP A 18 -27.85 -4.62 17.65
N LYS A 19 -28.40 -5.64 16.97
CA LYS A 19 -29.23 -5.44 15.75
C LYS A 19 -30.42 -4.50 15.96
N VAL A 20 -31.16 -4.65 17.06
CA VAL A 20 -32.32 -3.79 17.36
C VAL A 20 -31.87 -2.36 17.66
N TYR A 21 -30.76 -2.20 18.38
CA TYR A 21 -30.16 -0.90 18.65
C TYR A 21 -29.72 -0.19 17.35
N LEU A 22 -29.04 -0.92 16.46
CA LEU A 22 -28.61 -0.43 15.15
C LEU A 22 -29.81 -0.04 14.27
N GLN A 23 -30.86 -0.85 14.21
CA GLN A 23 -32.07 -0.53 13.44
C GLN A 23 -32.66 0.82 13.84
N ASN A 24 -32.91 1.01 15.14
CA ASN A 24 -33.53 2.23 15.65
C ASN A 24 -32.61 3.45 15.51
N THR A 25 -31.31 3.26 15.71
CA THR A 25 -30.32 4.36 15.64
C THR A 25 -30.12 4.82 14.20
N LEU A 26 -29.96 3.89 13.26
CA LEU A 26 -29.65 4.20 11.86
C LEU A 26 -30.86 4.74 11.10
N GLU A 27 -32.10 4.42 11.51
CA GLU A 27 -33.33 4.88 10.84
C GLU A 27 -33.43 6.41 10.71
N GLN A 28 -32.91 7.14 11.71
CA GLN A 28 -33.00 8.61 11.76
C GLN A 28 -31.80 9.32 11.11
N LEU A 29 -30.81 8.56 10.64
CA LEU A 29 -29.55 9.11 10.13
C LEU A 29 -29.54 9.19 8.61
N THR A 30 -28.84 10.19 8.08
CA THR A 30 -28.43 10.22 6.67
C THR A 30 -27.40 9.12 6.39
N ASP A 31 -27.20 8.76 5.13
CA ASP A 31 -26.26 7.70 4.76
C ASP A 31 -24.82 7.99 5.18
N GLU A 32 -24.40 9.26 5.11
CA GLU A 32 -23.08 9.70 5.59
C GLU A 32 -22.95 9.53 7.12
N GLN A 33 -23.98 9.92 7.88
CA GLN A 33 -24.00 9.74 9.34
C GLN A 33 -24.02 8.25 9.73
N LYS A 34 -24.75 7.41 8.98
CA LYS A 34 -24.74 5.95 9.19
C LYS A 34 -23.33 5.40 8.99
N LEU A 35 -22.66 5.76 7.89
CA LEU A 35 -21.29 5.32 7.61
C LEU A 35 -20.33 5.79 8.71
N SER A 36 -20.40 7.06 9.10
CA SER A 36 -19.57 7.60 10.19
C SER A 36 -19.80 6.86 11.50
N PHE A 37 -21.05 6.52 11.82
CA PHE A 37 -21.41 5.80 13.05
C PHE A 37 -20.89 4.35 13.08
N ILE A 38 -20.97 3.65 11.96
CA ILE A 38 -20.55 2.23 11.88
C ILE A 38 -19.07 2.05 11.54
N THR A 39 -18.37 3.13 11.14
CA THR A 39 -16.94 3.08 10.82
C THR A 39 -16.16 2.91 12.12
N PRO A 40 -15.29 1.90 12.23
CA PRO A 40 -14.50 1.70 13.43
C PRO A 40 -13.55 2.89 13.67
N PRO A 41 -13.20 3.19 14.92
CA PRO A 41 -12.16 4.16 15.23
C PRO A 41 -10.83 3.82 14.52
N PRO A 42 -10.00 4.82 14.15
CA PRO A 42 -8.72 4.58 13.50
C PRO A 42 -7.82 3.60 14.26
N SER A 43 -7.81 3.66 15.60
CA SER A 43 -7.05 2.74 16.45
C SER A 43 -7.48 1.28 16.30
N VAL A 44 -8.78 1.04 16.14
CA VAL A 44 -9.34 -0.30 15.95
C VAL A 44 -8.93 -0.83 14.58
N ILE A 45 -9.07 -0.04 13.51
CA ILE A 45 -8.65 -0.41 12.16
C ILE A 45 -7.15 -0.77 12.15
N ASN A 46 -6.32 0.05 12.78
CA ASN A 46 -4.88 -0.20 12.90
C ASN A 46 -4.55 -1.49 13.67
N ALA A 47 -5.27 -1.76 14.77
CA ALA A 47 -5.08 -2.98 15.55
C ALA A 47 -5.45 -4.24 14.75
N TYR A 48 -6.60 -4.24 14.07
CA TYR A 48 -7.02 -5.35 13.20
C TYR A 48 -6.05 -5.55 12.04
N PHE A 49 -5.61 -4.47 11.40
CA PHE A 49 -4.62 -4.54 10.32
C PHE A 49 -3.31 -5.17 10.81
N ALA A 50 -2.77 -4.69 11.93
CA ALA A 50 -1.54 -5.22 12.50
C ALA A 50 -1.68 -6.70 12.92
N GLU A 51 -2.82 -7.07 13.50
CA GLU A 51 -3.11 -8.46 13.87
C GLU A 51 -3.15 -9.37 12.64
N MET A 52 -3.87 -8.98 11.58
CA MET A 52 -3.92 -9.75 10.33
C MET A 52 -2.56 -9.85 9.66
N TYR A 53 -1.81 -8.74 9.65
CA TYR A 53 -0.47 -8.68 9.07
C TYR A 53 0.47 -9.66 9.77
N GLN A 54 0.42 -9.72 11.11
CA GLN A 54 1.27 -10.59 11.92
C GLN A 54 0.84 -12.06 11.90
N LYS A 55 -0.46 -12.33 11.95
CA LYS A 55 -0.98 -13.70 12.10
C LYS A 55 -1.21 -14.42 10.77
N GLN A 56 -1.44 -13.69 9.69
CA GLN A 56 -1.80 -14.26 8.39
C GLN A 56 -0.73 -13.90 7.35
N SER A 57 -0.75 -12.67 6.83
CA SER A 57 0.24 -12.17 5.87
C SER A 57 0.05 -10.68 5.62
N PRO A 58 1.06 -10.00 5.04
CA PRO A 58 0.89 -8.64 4.51
C PRO A 58 -0.28 -8.53 3.54
N GLU A 59 -0.46 -9.51 2.66
CA GLU A 59 -1.52 -9.54 1.66
C GLU A 59 -2.92 -9.63 2.31
N ALA A 60 -3.10 -10.52 3.29
CA ALA A 60 -4.37 -10.64 3.99
C ALA A 60 -4.79 -9.34 4.70
N ALA A 61 -3.83 -8.62 5.28
CA ALA A 61 -4.08 -7.33 5.92
C ALA A 61 -4.48 -6.25 4.90
N THR A 62 -3.78 -6.18 3.77
CA THR A 62 -4.06 -5.22 2.70
C THR A 62 -5.40 -5.50 2.02
N ASP A 63 -5.71 -6.76 1.74
CA ASP A 63 -6.98 -7.17 1.14
C ASP A 63 -8.16 -6.83 2.06
N TYR A 64 -8.02 -7.13 3.36
CA TYR A 64 -9.03 -6.74 4.36
C TYR A 64 -9.26 -5.22 4.38
N TYR A 65 -8.17 -4.45 4.45
CA TYR A 65 -8.28 -3.00 4.52
C TYR A 65 -8.82 -2.38 3.22
N PHE A 66 -8.51 -2.97 2.07
CA PHE A 66 -9.06 -2.55 0.78
C PHE A 66 -10.57 -2.74 0.72
N GLU A 67 -11.06 -3.93 1.08
CA GLU A 67 -12.49 -4.24 1.09
C GLU A 67 -13.23 -3.39 2.12
N LEU A 68 -12.67 -3.22 3.32
CA LEU A 68 -13.19 -2.30 4.33
C LEU A 68 -13.27 -0.88 3.78
N SER A 69 -12.24 -0.41 3.06
CA SER A 69 -12.21 0.94 2.50
C SER A 69 -13.25 1.16 1.41
N LYS A 70 -13.54 0.13 0.62
CA LYS A 70 -14.62 0.19 -0.39
C LYS A 70 -15.99 0.19 0.27
N GLU A 71 -16.25 -0.76 1.16
CA GLU A 71 -17.57 -0.94 1.79
C GLU A 71 -17.94 0.25 2.70
N LEU A 72 -16.95 0.91 3.34
CA LEU A 72 -17.15 2.07 4.22
C LEU A 72 -16.85 3.43 3.55
N HIS A 73 -16.62 3.45 2.24
CA HIS A 73 -16.33 4.67 1.46
C HIS A 73 -15.10 5.46 1.96
N LEU A 74 -14.06 4.76 2.40
CA LEU A 74 -12.85 5.33 2.98
C LEU A 74 -11.73 5.60 1.96
N LEU A 75 -11.93 5.24 0.69
CA LEU A 75 -10.99 5.58 -0.38
C LEU A 75 -10.71 7.09 -0.40
N ASN A 76 -9.43 7.46 -0.54
CA ASN A 76 -8.98 8.84 -0.43
C ASN A 76 -7.77 9.14 -1.32
N ALA A 77 -7.97 9.98 -2.33
CA ALA A 77 -6.91 10.44 -3.24
C ALA A 77 -6.05 11.58 -2.68
N ASN A 78 -6.51 12.26 -1.63
CA ASN A 78 -5.80 13.38 -1.00
C ASN A 78 -5.76 13.20 0.51
N PRO A 79 -5.08 12.15 1.02
CA PRO A 79 -5.03 11.90 2.44
C PRO A 79 -4.08 12.87 3.16
N SER A 80 -4.41 13.20 4.41
CA SER A 80 -3.59 14.02 5.30
C SER A 80 -3.75 13.54 6.75
N PHE A 81 -2.86 13.99 7.61
CA PHE A 81 -2.94 13.75 9.06
C PHE A 81 -4.03 14.58 9.77
N ASP A 82 -4.79 15.40 9.04
CA ASP A 82 -6.07 15.93 9.55
C ASP A 82 -7.11 14.80 9.75
N GLU A 83 -6.90 13.66 9.07
CA GLU A 83 -7.57 12.38 9.30
C GLU A 83 -9.11 12.43 9.27
N TYR A 84 -9.67 13.05 8.24
CA TYR A 84 -11.12 12.99 7.98
C TYR A 84 -11.63 11.58 7.66
N LYS A 85 -10.76 10.74 7.08
CA LYS A 85 -11.00 9.31 6.84
C LYS A 85 -9.85 8.53 7.48
N PRO A 86 -10.14 7.47 8.25
CA PRO A 86 -9.11 6.67 8.89
C PRO A 86 -8.17 6.03 7.88
N PHE A 87 -6.89 5.98 8.25
CA PHE A 87 -5.84 5.34 7.48
C PHE A 87 -4.95 4.46 8.37
N ILE A 88 -4.19 3.58 7.75
CA ILE A 88 -3.22 2.74 8.46
C ILE A 88 -1.99 3.58 8.80
N ARG A 89 -1.62 3.60 10.07
CA ARG A 89 -0.40 4.23 10.57
C ARG A 89 0.78 3.31 10.32
N LEU A 90 1.84 3.87 9.78
CA LEU A 90 3.11 3.21 9.54
C LEU A 90 4.21 3.97 10.29
N ASN A 91 5.20 3.23 10.78
CA ASN A 91 6.47 3.80 11.22
C ASN A 91 7.52 3.39 10.19
N LEU A 92 8.04 4.36 9.44
CA LEU A 92 9.08 4.13 8.45
C LEU A 92 10.32 4.91 8.88
N SER A 93 11.42 4.22 9.13
CA SER A 93 12.67 4.83 9.57
C SER A 93 12.51 5.77 10.79
N GLY A 94 11.64 5.38 11.74
CA GLY A 94 11.36 6.16 12.96
C GLY A 94 10.39 7.33 12.78
N LYS A 95 9.84 7.53 11.58
CA LYS A 95 8.92 8.64 11.25
C LYS A 95 7.50 8.15 11.02
N SER A 96 6.53 9.01 11.29
CA SER A 96 5.11 8.73 11.10
C SER A 96 4.70 8.84 9.64
N TYR A 97 4.14 7.76 9.09
CA TYR A 97 3.51 7.71 7.78
C TYR A 97 2.08 7.18 7.88
N GLY A 98 1.27 7.50 6.89
CA GLY A 98 -0.06 6.96 6.67
C GLY A 98 -0.14 6.19 5.37
N PHE A 99 -0.99 5.17 5.33
CA PHE A 99 -1.30 4.33 4.17
C PHE A 99 -2.83 4.25 3.99
N THR A 100 -3.32 4.61 2.79
CA THR A 100 -4.73 4.46 2.41
C THR A 100 -4.89 4.17 0.93
N TYR A 101 -6.01 3.56 0.52
CA TYR A 101 -6.31 3.34 -0.89
C TYR A 101 -6.88 4.60 -1.55
N GLU A 102 -6.32 4.98 -2.69
CA GLU A 102 -6.75 6.14 -3.49
C GLU A 102 -8.02 5.85 -4.27
N ASN A 103 -8.18 4.63 -4.79
CA ASN A 103 -9.27 4.28 -5.71
C ASN A 103 -9.66 2.79 -5.64
N ASP A 104 -10.67 2.41 -6.41
CA ASP A 104 -11.24 1.07 -6.51
C ASP A 104 -10.41 0.08 -7.35
N LYS A 105 -9.28 0.54 -7.91
CA LYS A 105 -8.31 -0.29 -8.65
C LYS A 105 -7.13 -0.72 -7.78
N GLU A 106 -7.29 -0.62 -6.47
CA GLU A 106 -6.28 -1.05 -5.50
C GLU A 106 -4.95 -0.29 -5.61
N VAL A 107 -5.02 0.97 -6.05
CA VAL A 107 -3.89 1.90 -5.96
C VAL A 107 -3.94 2.56 -4.61
N ALA A 108 -2.84 2.52 -3.88
CA ALA A 108 -2.71 3.14 -2.58
C ALA A 108 -1.74 4.31 -2.56
N ARG A 109 -1.87 5.11 -1.51
CA ARG A 109 -1.08 6.29 -1.21
C ARG A 109 -0.38 6.11 0.12
N VAL A 110 0.91 6.41 0.14
CA VAL A 110 1.71 6.54 1.36
C VAL A 110 2.15 7.99 1.51
N PHE A 111 1.96 8.56 2.70
CA PHE A 111 2.20 9.98 2.96
C PHE A 111 2.74 10.18 4.38
N SER A 112 3.65 11.14 4.55
CA SER A 112 4.26 11.44 5.85
C SER A 112 3.44 12.47 6.62
N GLU A 113 3.53 12.42 7.96
CA GLU A 113 2.92 13.43 8.84
C GLU A 113 3.57 14.81 8.66
N LYS A 114 4.88 14.80 8.51
CA LYS A 114 5.70 15.99 8.26
C LYS A 114 6.12 16.02 6.82
N ASN A 115 6.58 17.18 6.35
CA ASN A 115 7.17 17.27 5.02
C ASN A 115 8.52 16.52 5.01
N GLU A 116 8.51 15.30 4.49
CA GLU A 116 9.67 14.41 4.42
C GLU A 116 10.15 14.30 2.98
N ALA A 117 11.47 14.20 2.78
CA ALA A 117 12.03 13.96 1.46
C ALA A 117 11.62 12.57 0.94
N LEU A 118 11.32 12.49 -0.36
CA LEU A 118 11.11 11.22 -1.06
C LEU A 118 12.45 10.51 -1.24
N ALA A 119 12.85 9.75 -0.21
CA ALA A 119 14.10 9.01 -0.18
C ALA A 119 13.91 7.58 -0.68
N ALA A 120 14.90 7.06 -1.42
CA ALA A 120 14.91 5.66 -1.88
C ALA A 120 14.82 4.67 -0.73
N ASP A 121 15.41 4.99 0.43
CA ASP A 121 15.33 4.15 1.63
C ASP A 121 13.90 3.88 2.09
N VAL A 122 13.04 4.91 2.05
CA VAL A 122 11.62 4.77 2.39
C VAL A 122 10.90 3.88 1.37
N LEU A 123 11.24 4.00 0.09
CA LEU A 123 10.65 3.17 -0.97
C LEU A 123 11.05 1.70 -0.84
N PHE A 124 12.32 1.43 -0.51
CA PHE A 124 12.79 0.08 -0.22
C PHE A 124 12.17 -0.49 1.07
N GLU A 125 12.09 0.31 2.13
CA GLU A 125 11.44 -0.10 3.38
C GLU A 125 9.98 -0.46 3.13
N LEU A 126 9.24 0.35 2.36
CA LEU A 126 7.87 0.05 1.95
C LEU A 126 7.77 -1.23 1.12
N ALA A 127 8.70 -1.46 0.19
CA ALA A 127 8.72 -2.68 -0.60
C ALA A 127 8.91 -3.92 0.29
N GLN A 128 9.69 -3.81 1.36
CA GLN A 128 9.86 -4.88 2.34
C GLN A 128 8.62 -5.10 3.21
N VAL A 129 7.92 -4.02 3.60
CA VAL A 129 6.67 -4.11 4.36
C VAL A 129 5.52 -4.64 3.49
N PHE A 130 5.52 -4.36 2.20
CA PHE A 130 4.45 -4.73 1.29
C PHE A 130 4.98 -5.43 0.03
N PRO A 131 5.56 -6.64 0.18
CA PRO A 131 6.23 -7.34 -0.92
C PRO A 131 5.31 -7.70 -2.10
N GLN A 132 4.00 -7.77 -1.87
CA GLN A 132 2.99 -8.04 -2.90
C GLN A 132 2.73 -6.85 -3.84
N TYR A 133 3.22 -5.66 -3.50
CA TYR A 133 3.01 -4.45 -4.29
C TYR A 133 4.31 -3.95 -4.92
N LYS A 134 4.17 -3.24 -6.04
CA LYS A 134 5.22 -2.35 -6.55
C LYS A 134 5.04 -0.97 -5.93
N ILE A 135 6.11 -0.41 -5.40
CA ILE A 135 6.15 0.93 -4.80
C ILE A 135 6.76 1.90 -5.81
N TYR A 136 6.19 3.08 -5.98
CA TYR A 136 6.70 4.06 -6.94
C TYR A 136 6.32 5.48 -6.53
N VAL A 137 7.00 6.46 -7.12
CA VAL A 137 6.65 7.88 -6.97
C VAL A 137 5.96 8.34 -8.25
N GLU A 138 4.78 8.91 -8.13
CA GLU A 138 4.04 9.53 -9.22
C GLU A 138 3.52 10.89 -8.74
N GLU A 139 3.76 11.94 -9.51
CA GLU A 139 3.35 13.33 -9.18
C GLU A 139 3.79 13.79 -7.77
N GLY A 140 4.95 13.32 -7.30
CA GLY A 140 5.45 13.66 -5.96
C GLY A 140 4.78 12.90 -4.81
N HIS A 141 4.00 11.87 -5.11
CA HIS A 141 3.34 11.02 -4.13
C HIS A 141 3.86 9.59 -4.20
N ILE A 142 4.07 8.99 -3.03
CA ILE A 142 4.38 7.56 -2.95
C ILE A 142 3.08 6.79 -3.20
N LYS A 143 3.11 5.92 -4.20
CA LYS A 143 2.02 5.04 -4.58
C LYS A 143 2.42 3.58 -4.49
N MET A 144 1.42 2.74 -4.30
CA MET A 144 1.54 1.29 -4.28
C MET A 144 0.45 0.68 -5.15
N SER A 145 0.77 -0.33 -5.95
CA SER A 145 -0.24 -1.10 -6.70
C SER A 145 0.24 -2.51 -6.98
N LYS A 146 -0.66 -3.40 -7.43
CA LYS A 146 -0.31 -4.80 -7.73
C LYS A 146 0.76 -4.90 -8.82
N MET A 147 1.51 -6.00 -8.77
CA MET A 147 2.48 -6.35 -9.81
C MET A 147 1.78 -6.68 -11.12
N ASP A 148 2.24 -6.09 -12.22
CA ASP A 148 1.69 -6.28 -13.57
C ASP A 148 2.78 -6.34 -14.65
N PHE A 149 4.05 -6.47 -14.25
CA PHE A 149 5.16 -6.59 -15.19
C PHE A 149 5.21 -7.99 -15.81
N ASP A 150 5.46 -8.03 -17.11
CA ASP A 150 5.80 -9.25 -17.82
C ASP A 150 7.29 -9.58 -17.53
N GLU A 151 7.53 -10.68 -16.82
CA GLU A 151 8.88 -11.11 -16.44
C GLU A 151 9.63 -11.87 -17.55
N GLU A 152 9.09 -11.91 -18.77
CA GLU A 152 9.78 -12.46 -19.95
C GLU A 152 11.10 -11.69 -20.20
N VAL A 153 12.21 -12.36 -19.93
CA VAL A 153 13.57 -11.84 -20.15
C VAL A 153 13.91 -11.90 -21.64
N LEU A 154 14.25 -10.76 -22.21
CA LEU A 154 14.69 -10.63 -23.60
C LEU A 154 16.21 -10.62 -23.74
N GLU A 155 16.91 -10.00 -22.79
CA GLU A 155 18.36 -9.79 -22.85
C GLU A 155 18.93 -9.67 -21.43
N ASP A 156 20.05 -10.32 -21.17
CA ASP A 156 20.84 -10.14 -19.95
C ASP A 156 21.81 -8.97 -20.16
N LEU A 157 21.71 -7.97 -19.28
CA LEU A 157 22.49 -6.75 -19.29
C LEU A 157 23.39 -6.64 -18.04
N THR A 158 23.59 -7.73 -17.30
CA THR A 158 24.36 -7.75 -16.06
C THR A 158 25.82 -7.32 -16.32
N PRO A 159 26.31 -6.24 -15.68
CA PRO A 159 27.70 -5.84 -15.80
C PRO A 159 28.65 -6.92 -15.25
N GLN A 160 29.83 -7.08 -15.87
CA GLN A 160 30.78 -8.14 -15.50
C GLN A 160 31.33 -7.98 -14.08
N GLU A 161 31.39 -6.75 -13.59
CA GLU A 161 31.80 -6.36 -12.25
C GLU A 161 30.72 -6.57 -11.18
N SER A 162 29.47 -6.80 -11.57
CA SER A 162 28.37 -7.04 -10.63
C SER A 162 28.50 -8.41 -9.98
N LEU A 163 28.63 -8.43 -8.65
CA LEU A 163 28.85 -9.66 -7.89
C LEU A 163 27.58 -10.18 -7.22
N LEU A 164 26.71 -9.28 -6.78
CA LEU A 164 25.47 -9.60 -6.06
C LEU A 164 24.23 -9.10 -6.78
N SER A 165 24.40 -8.62 -8.01
CA SER A 165 23.36 -7.96 -8.79
C SER A 165 23.18 -8.59 -10.17
N HIS A 166 21.94 -8.56 -10.64
CA HIS A 166 21.53 -9.03 -11.95
C HIS A 166 20.70 -7.95 -12.65
N VAL A 167 20.96 -7.73 -13.94
CA VAL A 167 20.23 -6.75 -14.74
C VAL A 167 19.71 -7.41 -15.99
N SER A 168 18.41 -7.33 -16.21
CA SER A 168 17.73 -7.97 -17.33
C SER A 168 16.82 -6.98 -18.04
N LYS A 169 16.86 -6.98 -19.37
CA LYS A 169 15.85 -6.31 -20.18
C LYS A 169 14.65 -7.22 -20.33
N LEU A 170 13.50 -6.69 -19.94
CA LEU A 170 12.21 -7.34 -20.08
C LEU A 170 11.44 -6.77 -21.28
N LYS A 171 10.35 -7.44 -21.63
CA LYS A 171 9.40 -6.96 -22.61
C LYS A 171 8.76 -5.63 -22.19
N GLY A 172 8.37 -4.81 -23.18
CA GLY A 172 7.69 -3.53 -22.93
C GLY A 172 8.62 -2.40 -22.47
N ASN A 173 9.90 -2.45 -22.85
CA ASN A 173 10.93 -1.45 -22.50
C ASN A 173 11.14 -1.30 -20.99
N VAL A 174 11.08 -2.41 -20.26
CA VAL A 174 11.35 -2.45 -18.82
C VAL A 174 12.73 -3.06 -18.59
N VAL A 175 13.51 -2.47 -17.70
CA VAL A 175 14.76 -3.07 -17.18
C VAL A 175 14.51 -3.49 -15.75
N LYS A 176 14.74 -4.76 -15.43
CA LYS A 176 14.70 -5.33 -14.09
C LYS A 176 16.11 -5.36 -13.54
N LEU A 177 16.32 -4.74 -12.39
CA LEU A 177 17.56 -4.80 -11.64
C LEU A 177 17.26 -5.50 -10.31
N GLN A 178 18.02 -6.53 -9.99
CA GLN A 178 17.88 -7.30 -8.74
C GLN A 178 19.22 -7.29 -8.02
N SER A 179 19.21 -7.18 -6.69
CA SER A 179 20.42 -7.29 -5.89
C SER A 179 20.15 -7.70 -4.45
N PHE A 180 21.09 -8.46 -3.88
CA PHE A 180 21.15 -8.64 -2.42
C PHE A 180 21.78 -7.44 -1.69
N ASN A 181 22.44 -6.54 -2.42
CA ASN A 181 23.06 -5.34 -1.89
C ASN A 181 22.32 -4.09 -2.38
N ARG A 182 21.72 -3.36 -1.43
CA ARG A 182 20.97 -2.14 -1.73
C ARG A 182 21.85 -1.06 -2.36
N ASP A 183 23.07 -0.88 -1.89
CA ASP A 183 23.96 0.19 -2.37
C ASP A 183 24.39 -0.09 -3.82
N GLU A 184 24.77 -1.33 -4.12
CA GLU A 184 25.08 -1.78 -5.50
C GLU A 184 23.87 -1.59 -6.42
N LEU A 185 22.65 -1.92 -5.95
CA LEU A 185 21.43 -1.71 -6.72
C LEU A 185 21.18 -0.23 -7.03
N VAL A 186 21.39 0.67 -6.07
CA VAL A 186 21.21 2.12 -6.25
C VAL A 186 22.25 2.67 -7.24
N GLU A 187 23.49 2.19 -7.18
CA GLU A 187 24.54 2.54 -8.14
C GLU A 187 24.16 2.10 -9.56
N LEU A 188 23.70 0.86 -9.74
CA LEU A 188 23.23 0.36 -11.04
C LEU A 188 22.03 1.15 -11.53
N LEU A 189 21.05 1.42 -10.66
CA LEU A 189 19.84 2.17 -10.97
C LEU A 189 20.15 3.58 -11.49
N ALA A 190 21.21 4.24 -11.00
CA ALA A 190 21.61 5.58 -11.44
C ALA A 190 21.97 5.67 -12.94
N HIS A 191 22.27 4.54 -13.58
CA HIS A 191 22.55 4.47 -15.02
C HIS A 191 21.28 4.49 -15.88
N TYR A 192 20.10 4.29 -15.29
CA TYR A 192 18.83 4.23 -16.01
C TYR A 192 18.00 5.49 -15.75
N LYS A 193 17.29 5.93 -16.79
CA LYS A 193 16.34 7.05 -16.71
C LYS A 193 14.94 6.55 -17.04
N GLY A 194 13.97 6.89 -16.21
CA GLY A 194 12.58 6.49 -16.39
C GLY A 194 11.83 6.44 -15.08
N GLN A 195 10.61 5.90 -15.15
CA GLN A 195 9.83 5.62 -13.94
C GLN A 195 10.40 4.38 -13.26
N VAL A 196 10.73 4.51 -11.97
CA VAL A 196 11.25 3.41 -11.15
C VAL A 196 10.13 2.86 -10.27
N TYR A 197 10.13 1.54 -10.15
CA TYR A 197 9.24 0.76 -9.29
C TYR A 197 10.09 -0.13 -8.40
N TYR A 198 9.83 -0.12 -7.10
CA TYR A 198 10.59 -0.81 -6.07
C TYR A 198 9.80 -2.00 -5.55
N THR A 199 10.45 -3.14 -5.42
CA THR A 199 9.86 -4.39 -4.94
C THR A 199 10.89 -5.14 -4.09
N PHE A 200 10.40 -6.11 -3.32
CA PHE A 200 11.25 -6.93 -2.48
C PHE A 200 10.69 -8.35 -2.46
N ASP A 201 11.51 -9.32 -2.84
CA ASP A 201 11.16 -10.73 -2.77
C ASP A 201 12.40 -11.55 -2.40
N GLN A 202 12.21 -12.63 -1.65
CA GLN A 202 13.29 -13.59 -1.33
C GLN A 202 14.60 -12.99 -0.78
N ARG A 203 14.53 -11.86 -0.07
CA ARG A 203 15.67 -11.07 0.46
C ARG A 203 16.49 -10.32 -0.60
N GLU A 204 15.98 -10.21 -1.81
CA GLU A 204 16.53 -9.37 -2.87
C GLU A 204 15.72 -8.09 -2.98
N PHE A 205 16.44 -6.98 -3.10
CA PHE A 205 15.86 -5.74 -3.57
C PHE A 205 15.74 -5.81 -5.09
N THR A 206 14.55 -5.51 -5.60
CA THR A 206 14.31 -5.48 -7.04
C THR A 206 13.77 -4.12 -7.42
N THR A 207 14.25 -3.59 -8.54
CA THR A 207 13.69 -2.40 -9.17
C THR A 207 13.37 -2.68 -10.62
N TYR A 208 12.23 -2.17 -11.06
CA TYR A 208 11.85 -2.15 -12.46
C TYR A 208 11.94 -0.71 -12.94
N VAL A 209 12.62 -0.47 -14.05
CA VAL A 209 12.71 0.84 -14.68
C VAL A 209 12.01 0.78 -16.02
N LYS A 210 10.93 1.53 -16.16
CA LYS A 210 10.27 1.73 -17.45
C LYS A 210 11.04 2.81 -18.21
N VAL A 211 11.87 2.38 -19.15
CA VAL A 211 12.75 3.24 -19.94
C VAL A 211 11.91 3.95 -21.00
N GLN A 212 12.11 5.27 -21.14
CA GLN A 212 11.46 6.10 -22.16
C GLN A 212 12.07 5.88 -23.55
#